data_AF-A0A455TZJ0-F1
#
_entry.id   AF-A0A455TZJ0-F1
#
_cell.length_a   1.000
_cell.length_b   1.000
_cell.length_c   1.000
_cell.angle_alpha   90.00
_cell.angle_beta   90.00
_cell.angle_gamma   90.00
#
_symmetry.space_group_name_H-M   'P 1'
#
loop_
_entity.id
_entity.type
_entity.pdbx_description
1 polymer ?
#
loop_
_entity_poly.entity_id
_entity_poly.type
_entity_poly.pdbx_seq_one_letter_code
_entity_poly.pdbx_strand_id
1 'polypeptide(L)'
;MQSRDFVYVGDVVDVNLWFLDHPDKSGIFNLGTGRAEPFKAIGEAVIDFYAKGEIDYIAFPEELKGRYQSYTRADISELRASGCDVEFKTVAEGVKAYLEWLNG
;
A
#
# COMPACT_ATOMS: atom_id res chain seq x y z
N MET A 1 -12.90 2.46 11.87
CA MET A 1 -11.47 2.10 11.71
C MET A 1 -11.02 2.64 10.37
N GLN A 2 -9.89 3.36 10.34
CA GLN A 2 -9.36 3.95 9.11
C GLN A 2 -8.53 2.89 8.38
N SER A 3 -8.89 2.56 7.14
CA SER A 3 -8.19 1.53 6.35
C SER A 3 -7.86 2.03 4.96
N ARG A 4 -6.73 1.58 4.42
CA ARG A 4 -6.28 1.93 3.08
C ARG A 4 -5.70 0.70 2.40
N ASP A 5 -5.68 0.77 1.08
CA ASP A 5 -4.82 -0.10 0.26
C ASP A 5 -3.40 0.47 0.28
N PHE A 6 -2.53 -0.14 1.07
CA PHE A 6 -1.13 0.28 1.18
C PHE A 6 -0.28 -0.54 0.20
N VAL A 7 0.36 0.14 -0.75
CA VAL A 7 1.19 -0.49 -1.78
C VAL A 7 2.65 -0.10 -1.60
N TYR A 8 3.55 -1.09 -1.69
CA TYR A 8 4.99 -0.86 -1.62
C TYR A 8 5.51 -0.25 -2.93
N VAL A 9 6.41 0.73 -2.83
CA VAL A 9 6.89 1.47 -3.99
C VAL A 9 7.64 0.60 -5.01
N GLY A 10 8.29 -0.48 -4.57
CA GLY A 10 8.91 -1.45 -5.47
C GLY A 10 7.90 -2.07 -6.43
N ASP A 11 6.77 -2.54 -5.90
CA ASP A 11 5.70 -3.16 -6.69
C ASP A 11 5.08 -2.15 -7.68
N VAL A 12 5.00 -0.86 -7.30
CA VAL A 12 4.57 0.23 -8.20
C VAL A 12 5.52 0.38 -9.39
N VAL A 13 6.83 0.33 -9.13
CA VAL A 13 7.86 0.42 -10.17
C VAL A 13 7.79 -0.81 -11.08
N ASP A 14 7.65 -2.01 -10.52
CA ASP A 14 7.54 -3.25 -11.28
C ASP A 14 6.34 -3.23 -12.25
N VAL A 15 5.19 -2.70 -11.82
CA VAL A 15 4.02 -2.50 -12.70
C VAL A 15 4.33 -1.50 -13.82
N ASN A 16 5.03 -0.40 -13.53
CA ASN A 16 5.39 0.59 -14.56
C ASN A 16 6.34 -0.01 -15.60
N LEU A 17 7.35 -0.76 -15.16
CA LEU A 17 8.28 -1.44 -16.07
C LEU A 17 7.58 -2.54 -16.88
N TRP A 18 6.62 -3.24 -16.28
CA TRP A 18 5.80 -4.20 -17.01
C TRP A 18 5.01 -3.53 -18.14
N PHE A 19 4.37 -2.38 -17.91
CA PHE A 19 3.67 -1.64 -18.97
C PHE A 19 4.62 -1.03 -20.01
N LEU A 20 5.85 -0.69 -19.62
CA LEU A 20 6.89 -0.25 -20.56
C LEU A 20 7.26 -1.37 -21.55
N ASP A 21 7.38 -2.60 -21.05
CA ASP A 21 7.71 -3.78 -21.86
C ASP A 21 6.51 -4.32 -22.68
N HIS A 22 5.29 -3.90 -22.35
CA HIS A 22 4.04 -4.31 -23.02
C HIS A 22 3.29 -3.10 -23.62
N PRO A 23 3.84 -2.40 -24.62
CA PRO A 23 3.26 -1.17 -25.17
C PRO A 23 1.93 -1.38 -25.90
N ASP A 24 1.54 -2.62 -26.21
CA ASP A 24 0.21 -2.97 -26.73
C ASP A 24 -0.89 -2.90 -25.65
N LYS A 25 -0.52 -2.87 -24.36
CA LYS A 25 -1.43 -2.72 -23.24
C LYS A 25 -1.58 -1.25 -22.88
N SER A 26 -2.77 -0.71 -23.08
CA SER A 26 -3.07 0.70 -22.79
C SER A 26 -4.43 0.85 -22.11
N GLY A 27 -4.56 1.84 -21.23
CA GLY A 27 -5.76 2.07 -20.45
C GLY A 27 -5.47 2.88 -19.19
N ILE A 28 -6.47 2.97 -18.32
CA ILE A 28 -6.34 3.54 -16.98
C ILE A 28 -6.56 2.39 -16.01
N PHE A 29 -5.57 2.11 -15.16
CA PHE A 29 -5.60 0.96 -14.24
C PHE A 29 -5.44 1.45 -12.80
N ASN A 30 -6.25 0.91 -11.89
CA ASN A 30 -5.97 1.06 -10.47
C ASN A 30 -4.68 0.29 -10.13
N LEU A 31 -3.82 0.90 -9.31
CA LEU A 31 -2.59 0.28 -8.84
C LEU A 31 -2.61 0.27 -7.31
N GLY A 32 -2.80 -0.92 -6.75
CA GLY A 32 -2.81 -1.21 -5.33
C GLY A 32 -2.79 -2.73 -5.14
N THR A 33 -2.80 -3.17 -3.89
CA THR A 33 -2.73 -4.58 -3.54
C THR A 33 -4.06 -5.32 -3.71
N GLY A 34 -5.16 -4.57 -3.83
CA GLY A 34 -6.53 -5.11 -3.80
C GLY A 34 -7.02 -5.45 -2.39
N ARG A 35 -6.23 -5.13 -1.36
CA ARG A 35 -6.50 -5.45 0.05
C ARG A 35 -6.49 -4.16 0.85
N ALA A 36 -7.50 -3.96 1.68
CA ALA A 36 -7.55 -2.83 2.60
C ALA A 36 -7.09 -3.26 3.98
N GLU A 37 -6.08 -2.61 4.52
CA GLU A 37 -5.55 -2.85 5.86
C GLU A 37 -5.72 -1.60 6.74
N PRO A 38 -5.93 -1.75 8.06
CA PRO A 38 -6.03 -0.61 8.95
C PRO A 38 -4.67 0.08 9.17
N PHE A 39 -4.67 1.39 9.45
CA PHE A 39 -3.43 2.08 9.86
C PHE A 39 -2.74 1.43 11.07
N LYS A 40 -3.52 0.76 11.94
CA LYS A 40 -2.99 -0.03 13.06
C LYS A 40 -1.99 -1.10 12.60
N ALA A 41 -2.21 -1.74 11.44
CA ALA A 41 -1.31 -2.77 10.91
C ALA A 41 0.08 -2.21 10.58
N ILE A 42 0.17 -0.96 10.11
CA ILE A 42 1.46 -0.27 9.92
C ILE A 42 2.14 -0.06 11.27
N GLY A 43 1.41 0.46 12.27
CA GLY A 43 1.95 0.68 13.61
C GLY A 43 2.48 -0.60 14.24
N GLU A 44 1.73 -1.70 14.12
CA GLU A 44 2.14 -3.03 14.60
C GLU A 44 3.40 -3.53 13.87
N ALA A 45 3.45 -3.43 12.53
CA ALA A 45 4.63 -3.84 11.76
C ALA A 45 5.90 -3.04 12.14
N VAL A 46 5.76 -1.74 12.46
CA VAL A 46 6.88 -0.90 12.94
C VAL A 46 7.34 -1.33 14.34
N ILE A 47 6.39 -1.56 15.27
CA ILE A 47 6.71 -2.01 16.63
C ILE A 47 7.39 -3.37 16.60
N ASP A 48 6.89 -4.29 15.78
CA ASP A 48 7.45 -5.63 15.60
C ASP A 48 8.89 -5.56 15.08
N PHE A 49 9.18 -4.69 14.11
CA PHE A 49 10.53 -4.50 13.58
C PHE A 49 11.52 -4.01 14.64
N TYR A 50 11.14 -3.01 15.43
CA TYR A 50 12.01 -2.46 16.47
C TYR A 50 11.99 -3.24 17.80
N ALA A 51 11.09 -4.23 17.90
CA ALA A 51 10.78 -4.97 19.12
C ALA A 51 10.44 -4.07 20.33
N LYS A 52 9.93 -2.86 20.08
CA LYS A 52 9.56 -1.86 21.11
C LYS A 52 8.59 -0.82 20.56
N GLY A 53 7.79 -0.25 21.46
CA GLY A 53 6.87 0.85 21.17
C GLY A 53 5.42 0.50 21.52
N GLU A 54 4.57 1.52 21.54
CA GLU A 54 3.12 1.40 21.75
C GLU A 54 2.39 2.39 20.83
N ILE A 55 1.14 2.07 20.49
CA ILE A 55 0.30 2.93 19.65
C ILE A 55 -0.47 3.90 20.56
N ASP A 56 -0.15 5.19 20.47
CA ASP A 56 -0.94 6.27 21.08
C ASP A 56 -1.97 6.83 20.08
N TYR A 57 -3.21 7.04 20.55
CA TYR A 57 -4.31 7.51 19.73
C TYR A 57 -4.59 8.99 20.02
N ILE A 58 -4.42 9.83 19.00
CA ILE A 58 -4.73 11.25 19.07
C ILE A 58 -6.14 11.56 18.55
N ALA A 59 -6.69 12.71 18.96
CA ALA A 59 -7.94 13.21 18.39
C ALA A 59 -7.81 13.44 16.88
N PHE A 60 -8.86 13.09 16.12
CA PHE A 60 -8.86 13.27 14.68
C PHE A 60 -8.80 14.78 14.33
N PRO A 61 -7.90 15.21 13.43
CA PRO A 61 -7.76 16.63 13.07
C PRO A 61 -9.05 17.21 12.47
N GLU A 62 -9.51 18.36 12.97
CA GLU A 62 -10.78 18.99 12.54
C GLU A 62 -10.77 19.33 11.04
N GLU A 63 -9.65 19.83 10.54
CA GLU A 63 -9.46 20.28 9.15
C GLU A 63 -9.60 19.15 8.12
N LEU A 64 -9.40 17.90 8.53
CA LEU A 64 -9.52 16.73 7.66
C LEU A 64 -10.95 16.19 7.59
N LYS A 65 -11.86 16.66 8.46
CA LYS A 65 -13.25 16.20 8.44
C LYS A 65 -13.93 16.58 7.13
N GLY A 66 -14.66 15.64 6.56
CA GLY A 66 -15.31 15.79 5.25
C GLY A 66 -14.38 15.68 4.04
N ARG A 67 -13.06 15.60 4.23
CA ARG A 67 -12.07 15.45 3.14
C ARG A 67 -11.25 14.17 3.24
N TYR A 68 -11.34 13.47 4.36
CA TYR A 68 -10.57 12.26 4.62
C TYR A 68 -11.27 11.00 4.10
N GLN A 69 -10.63 10.30 3.18
CA GLN A 69 -11.06 8.97 2.76
C GLN A 69 -10.78 7.97 3.88
N SER A 70 -11.85 7.43 4.47
CA SER A 70 -11.73 6.50 5.59
C SER A 70 -11.48 5.04 5.17
N TYR A 71 -11.73 4.74 3.90
CA TYR A 71 -11.56 3.43 3.31
C TYR A 71 -11.11 3.56 1.85
N THR A 72 -10.07 2.83 1.47
CA THR A 72 -9.72 2.60 0.06
C THR A 72 -9.35 1.13 -0.16
N ARG A 73 -9.71 0.60 -1.32
CA ARG A 73 -9.31 -0.73 -1.81
C ARG A 73 -9.26 -0.66 -3.33
N ALA A 74 -8.10 -0.86 -3.94
CA ALA A 74 -8.00 -0.85 -5.38
C ALA A 74 -8.80 -2.02 -5.95
N ASP A 75 -9.67 -1.75 -6.92
CA ASP A 75 -10.17 -2.83 -7.77
C ASP A 75 -9.15 -3.07 -8.88
N ILE A 76 -8.40 -4.17 -8.76
CA ILE A 76 -7.31 -4.52 -9.69
C ILE A 76 -7.75 -5.50 -10.78
N SER A 77 -9.05 -5.72 -10.96
CA SER A 77 -9.58 -6.65 -11.97
C SER A 77 -9.10 -6.30 -13.38
N GLU A 78 -9.11 -5.02 -13.74
CA GLU A 78 -8.63 -4.56 -15.06
C GLU A 78 -7.11 -4.66 -15.20
N LEU A 79 -6.36 -4.42 -14.12
CA LEU A 79 -4.91 -4.62 -14.10
C LEU A 79 -4.56 -6.09 -14.34
N ARG A 80 -5.29 -7.02 -13.71
CA ARG A 80 -5.09 -8.46 -13.94
C ARG A 80 -5.54 -8.88 -15.34
N ALA A 81 -6.64 -8.31 -15.84
CA ALA A 81 -7.13 -8.59 -17.19
C ALA A 81 -6.17 -8.10 -18.30
N SER A 82 -5.30 -7.12 -18.03
CA SER A 82 -4.26 -6.70 -18.99
C SER A 82 -3.18 -7.76 -19.21
N GLY A 83 -3.07 -8.72 -18.28
CA GLY A 83 -2.00 -9.72 -18.22
C GLY A 83 -0.90 -9.42 -17.21
N CYS A 84 -0.97 -8.28 -16.49
CA CYS A 84 0.03 -7.93 -15.48
C CYS A 84 -0.07 -8.86 -14.27
N ASP A 85 0.99 -9.63 -14.03
CA ASP A 85 1.10 -10.68 -13.01
C ASP A 85 2.01 -10.27 -11.83
N VAL A 86 2.41 -9.00 -11.74
CA VAL A 86 3.19 -8.47 -10.60
C VAL A 86 2.47 -8.77 -9.29
N GLU A 87 3.16 -9.44 -8.37
CA GLU A 87 2.65 -9.73 -7.04
C GLU A 87 2.90 -8.55 -6.10
N PHE A 88 1.93 -8.27 -5.24
CA PHE A 88 2.00 -7.13 -4.32
C PHE A 88 2.33 -7.60 -2.91
N LYS A 89 3.31 -6.96 -2.29
CA LYS A 89 3.65 -7.16 -0.87
C LYS A 89 2.45 -6.85 0.02
N THR A 90 2.40 -7.53 1.15
CA THR A 90 1.53 -7.17 2.28
C THR A 90 2.08 -5.93 2.99
N VAL A 91 1.27 -5.31 3.87
CA VAL A 91 1.76 -4.22 4.74
C VAL A 91 2.98 -4.66 5.54
N ALA A 92 2.93 -5.85 6.16
CA ALA A 92 4.03 -6.35 6.98
C ALA A 92 5.33 -6.49 6.18
N GLU A 93 5.27 -7.06 4.98
CA GLU A 93 6.45 -7.23 4.12
C GLU A 93 6.99 -5.89 3.59
N GLY A 94 6.10 -5.00 3.14
CA GLY A 94 6.47 -3.69 2.61
C GLY A 94 7.07 -2.77 3.68
N VAL A 95 6.46 -2.73 4.87
CA VAL A 95 6.96 -1.95 6.02
C VAL A 95 8.30 -2.50 6.48
N LYS A 96 8.45 -3.83 6.61
CA LYS A 96 9.72 -4.43 7.00
C LYS A 96 10.84 -4.07 6.02
N ALA A 97 10.62 -4.27 4.72
CA ALA A 97 11.61 -3.93 3.69
C ALA A 97 11.97 -2.43 3.71
N TYR A 98 10.97 -1.56 3.92
CA TYR A 98 11.20 -0.13 4.04
C TYR A 98 12.02 0.24 5.28
N LEU A 99 11.75 -0.38 6.43
CA LEU A 99 12.50 -0.16 7.65
C LEU A 99 13.92 -0.71 7.56
N GLU A 100 14.14 -1.87 6.94
CA GLU A 100 15.49 -2.36 6.64
C GLU A 100 16.28 -1.30 5.87
N TRP A 101 15.72 -0.79 4.76
CA TRP A 101 16.35 0.28 3.97
C TRP A 101 16.60 1.57 4.76
N LEU A 102 15.69 1.98 5.65
CA LEU A 102 15.85 3.18 6.48
C LEU A 102 16.99 3.06 7.51
N ASN A 103 17.38 1.84 7.90
CA ASN A 103 18.37 1.59 8.95
C ASN A 103 19.76 1.17 8.42
N GLY A 104 19.92 1.01 7.09
CA GLY A 104 21.20 0.73 6.42
C GLY A 104 21.43 -0.75 6.16
#